data_AF-A0A1H3P597-F1
#
_entry.id   AF-A0A1H3P597-F1
#
_cell.length_a   1.000
_cell.length_b   1.000
_cell.length_c   1.000
_cell.angle_alpha   90.00
_cell.angle_beta   90.00
_cell.angle_gamma   90.00
#
_symmetry.space_group_name_H-M   'P 1'
#
loop_
_entity.id
_entity.type
_entity.pdbx_description
1 polymer ?
#
loop_
_entity_poly.entity_id
_entity_poly.type
_entity_poly.pdbx_seq_one_letter_code
_entity_poly.pdbx_strand_id
1 'polypeptide(L)'
;MKNNEEGRVFGSLCSLDKNATSNIYKTYSNLKSSLPDQIIPFADDPAGNKICFDYKDHKDNPIVVFWDHEECEDRETLIEEGLSAQEADEVMRESIYYIADSFTNFLDMLYKEE
;
A
#
# COMPACT_ATOMS: atom_id res chain seq x y z
N MET A 1 7.37 15.89 -19.44
CA MET A 1 7.09 16.22 -18.03
C MET A 1 5.59 16.30 -17.89
N LYS A 2 4.93 15.21 -17.47
CA LYS A 2 3.52 15.26 -17.13
C LYS A 2 3.44 15.85 -15.72
N ASN A 3 3.02 17.11 -15.63
CA ASN A 3 2.48 17.67 -14.40
C ASN A 3 1.08 17.08 -14.24
N ASN A 4 0.97 15.90 -13.65
CA ASN A 4 -0.30 15.45 -13.09
C ASN A 4 -0.19 15.63 -11.59
N GLU A 5 -0.74 16.74 -11.08
CA GLU A 5 -1.22 16.76 -9.69
C GLU A 5 -2.45 15.84 -9.62
N GLU A 6 -2.26 14.54 -9.82
CA GLU A 6 -3.24 13.54 -9.45
C GLU A 6 -3.31 13.54 -7.94
N GLY A 7 -4.25 14.34 -7.42
CA GLY A 7 -4.50 14.42 -5.99
C GLY A 7 -4.86 13.03 -5.48
N ARG A 8 -3.99 12.47 -4.63
CA ARG A 8 -4.29 11.24 -3.90
C ARG A 8 -5.27 11.58 -2.78
N VAL A 9 -6.33 10.79 -2.64
CA VAL A 9 -7.41 11.05 -1.68
C VAL A 9 -7.28 10.10 -0.49
N PHE A 10 -7.32 10.63 0.72
CA PHE A 10 -7.51 9.80 1.92
C PHE A 10 -9.00 9.46 2.07
N GLY A 11 -9.38 8.20 1.85
CA GLY A 11 -10.77 7.77 1.95
C GLY A 11 -11.17 7.46 3.38
N SER A 12 -10.73 6.32 3.89
CA SER A 12 -11.04 5.88 5.25
C SER A 12 -9.99 4.93 5.80
N LEU A 13 -9.84 4.92 7.13
CA LEU A 13 -9.07 3.88 7.80
C LEU A 13 -9.80 2.54 7.70
N CYS A 14 -9.04 1.46 7.53
CA CYS A 14 -9.59 0.11 7.59
C CYS A 14 -10.26 -0.12 8.95
N SER A 15 -11.44 -0.74 8.93
CA SER A 15 -12.21 -0.97 10.15
C SER A 15 -11.55 -2.01 11.06
N LEU A 16 -11.76 -1.87 12.36
CA LEU A 16 -11.43 -2.90 13.35
C LEU A 16 -12.60 -3.86 13.62
N ASP A 17 -13.80 -3.54 13.11
CA ASP A 17 -14.96 -4.44 13.20
C ASP A 17 -14.76 -5.64 12.26
N LYS A 18 -14.64 -6.84 12.83
CA LYS A 18 -14.47 -8.10 12.07
C LYS A 18 -15.62 -8.37 11.08
N ASN A 19 -16.80 -7.82 11.35
CA ASN A 19 -17.96 -7.98 10.48
C ASN A 19 -17.96 -6.99 9.32
N ALA A 20 -17.22 -5.88 9.43
CA ALA A 20 -17.07 -4.94 8.32
C ALA A 20 -16.43 -5.65 7.12
N THR A 21 -16.87 -5.24 5.93
CA THR A 21 -16.33 -5.71 4.65
C THR A 21 -14.88 -5.26 4.46
N SER A 22 -14.59 -3.99 4.76
CA SER A 22 -13.27 -3.36 4.69
C SER A 22 -12.52 -3.34 6.03
N ASN A 23 -12.53 -4.45 6.76
CA ASN A 23 -11.72 -4.54 7.99
C ASN A 23 -10.27 -4.89 7.68
N ILE A 24 -9.36 -4.43 8.53
CA ILE A 24 -7.92 -4.54 8.32
C ILE A 24 -7.43 -5.97 8.04
N TYR A 25 -8.00 -6.97 8.72
CA TYR A 25 -7.61 -8.36 8.52
C TYR A 25 -8.06 -8.91 7.17
N LYS A 26 -9.31 -8.66 6.78
CA LYS A 26 -9.83 -9.07 5.47
C LYS A 26 -9.12 -8.34 4.34
N THR A 27 -8.90 -7.03 4.48
CA THR A 27 -8.16 -6.22 3.50
C THR A 27 -6.77 -6.79 3.26
N TYR A 28 -5.99 -7.03 4.33
CA TYR A 28 -4.67 -7.66 4.21
C TYR A 28 -4.74 -9.06 3.57
N SER A 29 -5.67 -9.91 4.03
CA SER A 29 -5.78 -11.29 3.54
C SER A 29 -6.14 -11.37 2.06
N ASN A 30 -7.04 -10.49 1.60
CA ASN A 30 -7.52 -10.48 0.22
C ASN A 30 -6.46 -9.94 -0.76
N LEU A 31 -5.59 -9.04 -0.30
CA LEU A 31 -4.56 -8.41 -1.13
C LEU A 31 -3.21 -9.14 -1.05
N LYS A 32 -3.11 -10.24 -0.31
CA LYS A 32 -1.84 -10.89 -0.01
C LYS A 32 -1.08 -11.37 -1.26
N SER A 33 -1.79 -11.77 -2.33
CA SER A 33 -1.14 -12.18 -3.58
C SER A 33 -0.68 -11.00 -4.43
N SER A 34 -1.29 -9.82 -4.27
CA SER A 34 -0.99 -8.59 -5.03
C SER A 34 -0.13 -7.59 -4.26
N LEU A 35 0.18 -7.86 -2.99
CA LEU A 35 1.07 -7.04 -2.17
C LEU A 35 2.48 -7.63 -2.08
N PRO A 36 3.52 -6.80 -2.19
CA PRO A 36 4.86 -7.18 -1.78
C PRO A 36 4.90 -7.57 -0.29
N ASP A 37 5.90 -8.34 0.06
CA ASP A 37 6.20 -8.72 1.43
C ASP A 37 6.40 -7.46 2.28
N GLN A 38 6.03 -7.54 3.56
CA GLN A 38 6.22 -6.45 4.53
C GLN A 38 5.39 -5.17 4.24
N ILE A 39 4.48 -5.20 3.27
CA ILE A 39 3.48 -4.15 3.03
C ILE A 39 2.19 -4.48 3.76
N ILE A 40 1.71 -3.58 4.62
CA ILE A 40 0.48 -3.75 5.38
C ILE A 40 -0.48 -2.59 5.12
N PRO A 41 -1.65 -2.83 4.47
CA PRO A 41 -2.63 -1.78 4.21
C PRO A 41 -3.32 -1.36 5.51
N PHE A 42 -3.53 -0.05 5.69
CA PHE A 42 -4.24 0.50 6.85
C PHE A 42 -5.34 1.51 6.47
N ALA A 43 -5.34 2.02 5.24
CA ALA A 43 -6.39 2.91 4.75
C ALA A 43 -6.72 2.64 3.28
N ASP A 44 -7.96 2.95 2.93
CA ASP A 44 -8.50 2.90 1.58
C ASP A 44 -8.49 4.30 0.94
N ASP A 45 -8.22 4.34 -0.36
CA ASP A 45 -8.67 5.44 -1.20
C ASP A 45 -9.98 5.08 -1.94
N PRO A 46 -10.75 6.05 -2.45
CA PRO A 46 -11.99 5.78 -3.18
C PRO A 46 -11.81 5.08 -4.54
N ALA A 47 -10.61 5.06 -5.11
CA ALA A 47 -10.30 4.47 -6.40
C ALA A 47 -9.86 2.99 -6.31
N GLY A 48 -9.75 2.45 -5.10
CA GLY A 48 -9.36 1.05 -4.86
C GLY A 48 -7.91 0.88 -4.41
N ASN A 49 -7.11 1.95 -4.42
CA ASN A 49 -5.74 1.96 -3.92
C ASN A 49 -5.70 1.82 -2.40
N LYS A 50 -4.50 1.64 -1.86
CA LYS A 50 -4.30 1.53 -0.41
C LYS A 50 -3.18 2.44 0.04
N ILE A 51 -3.32 2.92 1.28
CA ILE A 51 -2.22 3.49 2.02
C ILE A 51 -1.74 2.43 2.99
N CYS A 52 -0.43 2.19 2.96
CA CYS A 52 0.19 1.05 3.60
C CYS A 52 1.37 1.49 4.46
N PHE A 53 1.69 0.67 5.45
CA PHE A 53 2.99 0.67 6.10
C PHE A 53 3.95 -0.22 5.31
N ASP A 54 5.16 0.27 5.04
CA ASP A 54 6.27 -0.55 4.52
C ASP A 54 7.29 -0.79 5.62
N TYR A 55 7.44 -2.06 6.00
CA TYR A 55 8.39 -2.51 7.00
C TYR A 55 9.73 -2.96 6.40
N LYS A 56 9.88 -2.98 5.07
CA LYS A 56 11.16 -3.31 4.43
C LYS A 56 12.23 -2.33 4.92
N ASP A 57 13.27 -2.87 5.54
CA ASP A 57 14.39 -2.11 6.14
C ASP A 57 13.99 -1.12 7.27
N HIS A 58 12.71 -1.11 7.69
CA HIS A 58 12.11 -0.14 8.61
C HIS A 58 11.32 -0.83 9.74
N LYS A 59 11.85 -1.93 10.29
CA LYS A 59 11.14 -2.85 11.19
C LYS A 59 10.39 -2.20 12.37
N ASP A 60 11.03 -1.25 13.06
CA ASP A 60 10.46 -0.63 14.27
C ASP A 60 9.70 0.68 13.98
N ASN A 61 9.94 1.29 12.82
CA ASN A 61 9.34 2.55 12.41
C ASN A 61 9.08 2.53 10.90
N PRO A 62 8.00 1.88 10.44
CA PRO A 62 7.69 1.75 9.02
C PRO A 62 7.41 3.12 8.40
N ILE A 63 7.79 3.25 7.14
CA ILE A 63 7.39 4.39 6.32
C ILE A 63 5.94 4.21 5.85
N VAL A 64 5.31 5.31 5.44
CA VAL A 64 3.98 5.31 4.84
C VAL A 64 4.12 5.39 3.33
N VAL A 65 3.47 4.45 2.64
CA VAL A 65 3.50 4.31 1.18
C VAL A 65 2.08 4.21 0.62
N PHE A 66 1.96 4.46 -0.67
CA PHE A 66 0.76 4.29 -1.47
C PHE A 66 0.96 3.05 -2.35
N TRP A 67 0.01 2.14 -2.36
CA TRP A 67 -0.03 1.01 -3.27
C TRP A 67 -1.05 1.29 -4.36
N ASP A 68 -0.59 1.29 -5.61
CA ASP A 68 -1.40 1.49 -6.80
C ASP A 68 -2.01 0.17 -7.27
N HIS A 69 -3.33 0.08 -7.27
CA HIS A 69 -4.07 -1.10 -7.70
C HIS A 69 -3.97 -1.33 -9.22
N GLU A 70 -3.83 -0.28 -10.03
CA GLU A 70 -3.81 -0.42 -11.49
C GLU A 70 -2.47 -0.92 -12.02
N GLU A 71 -1.40 -0.74 -11.24
CA GLU A 71 -0.04 -1.17 -11.58
C GLU A 71 0.40 -2.44 -10.82
N CYS A 72 -0.50 -3.07 -10.06
CA CYS A 72 -0.15 -4.25 -9.29
C CYS A 72 -0.07 -5.50 -10.19
N GLU A 73 0.93 -6.34 -9.91
CA GLU A 73 1.07 -7.66 -10.51
C GLU A 73 0.71 -8.74 -9.47
N ASP A 74 0.16 -9.86 -9.94
CA ASP A 74 -0.12 -11.00 -9.05
C ASP A 74 1.12 -11.88 -8.90
N ARG A 75 1.46 -12.20 -7.65
CA ARG A 75 2.64 -12.99 -7.31
C ARG A 75 2.63 -14.37 -7.95
N GLU A 76 1.48 -15.05 -8.01
CA GLU A 76 1.39 -16.39 -8.58
C GLU A 76 1.69 -16.34 -10.09
N THR A 77 1.12 -15.35 -10.80
CA THR A 77 1.42 -15.10 -12.22
C THR A 77 2.92 -14.89 -12.46
N LEU A 78 3.57 -14.00 -11.69
CA LEU A 78 5.00 -13.72 -11.85
C LEU A 78 5.87 -14.97 -11.64
N ILE A 79 5.51 -15.82 -10.67
CA ILE A 79 6.21 -17.08 -10.41
C ILE A 79 5.98 -18.08 -11.56
N GLU A 80 4.77 -18.16 -12.10
CA GLU A 80 4.46 -18.99 -13.27
C GLU A 80 5.22 -18.54 -14.53
N GLU A 81 5.49 -17.24 -14.66
CA GLU A 81 6.34 -16.66 -15.70
C GLU A 81 7.84 -16.93 -15.50
N GLY A 82 8.20 -17.58 -14.39
CA GLY A 82 9.54 -18.10 -14.13
C GLY A 82 10.39 -17.26 -13.18
N LEU A 83 9.82 -16.23 -12.54
CA LEU A 83 10.52 -15.46 -11.51
C LEU A 83 10.61 -16.26 -10.21
N SER A 84 11.70 -16.07 -9.48
CA SER A 84 11.76 -16.48 -8.08
C SER A 84 10.83 -15.62 -7.22
N ALA A 85 10.49 -16.11 -6.02
CA ALA A 85 9.67 -15.34 -5.09
C ALA A 85 10.27 -13.97 -4.72
N GLN A 86 11.60 -13.86 -4.73
CA GLN A 86 12.30 -12.59 -4.47
C GLN A 86 12.18 -11.64 -5.66
N GLU A 87 12.44 -12.13 -6.89
CA GLU A 87 12.29 -11.31 -8.10
C GLU A 87 10.84 -10.84 -8.28
N ALA A 88 9.87 -11.70 -7.99
CA ALA A 88 8.45 -11.33 -7.99
C ALA A 88 8.17 -10.21 -6.96
N ASP A 89 8.73 -10.30 -5.74
CA ASP A 89 8.59 -9.23 -4.74
C ASP A 89 9.17 -7.89 -5.23
N GLU A 90 10.31 -7.94 -5.91
CA GLU A 90 10.96 -6.76 -6.48
C GLU A 90 10.12 -6.11 -7.57
N VAL A 91 9.51 -6.90 -8.47
CA VAL A 91 8.57 -6.41 -9.50
C VAL A 91 7.32 -5.82 -8.87
N MET A 92 6.69 -6.51 -7.92
CA MET A 92 5.47 -6.02 -7.27
C MET A 92 5.70 -4.68 -6.55
N ARG A 93 6.92 -4.39 -6.09
CA ARG A 93 7.27 -3.11 -5.46
C ARG A 93 7.27 -1.93 -6.41
N GLU A 94 7.24 -2.14 -7.72
CA GLU A 94 7.08 -1.06 -8.70
C GLU A 94 5.73 -0.33 -8.52
N SER A 95 4.71 -1.02 -7.99
CA SER A 95 3.40 -0.43 -7.63
C SER A 95 3.38 0.33 -6.30
N ILE A 96 4.52 0.45 -5.61
CA ILE A 96 4.63 1.08 -4.29
C ILE A 96 5.30 2.44 -4.38
N TYR A 97 4.60 3.46 -3.89
CA TYR A 97 5.01 4.85 -3.96
C TYR A 97 5.17 5.45 -2.57
N TYR A 98 6.34 6.03 -2.29
CA TYR A 98 6.60 6.74 -1.04
C TYR A 98 5.58 7.87 -0.78
N ILE A 99 5.18 8.04 0.49
CA ILE A 99 4.40 9.19 0.98
C ILE A 99 5.16 9.93 2.08
N ALA A 100 5.53 9.24 3.16
CA ALA A 100 6.11 9.87 4.36
C ALA A 100 7.01 8.91 5.16
N ASP A 101 8.03 9.45 5.83
CA ASP A 101 8.98 8.70 6.66
C ASP A 101 8.37 8.10 7.95
N SER A 102 7.19 8.58 8.35
CA SER A 102 6.49 8.08 9.55
C SER A 102 4.99 8.35 9.46
N PHE A 103 4.23 7.66 10.32
CA PHE A 103 2.79 7.92 10.44
C PHE A 103 2.48 9.34 10.93
N THR A 104 3.33 9.92 11.79
CA THR A 104 3.17 11.31 12.25
C THR A 104 3.36 12.29 11.09
N ASN A 105 4.44 12.15 10.32
CA ASN A 105 4.68 13.00 9.15
C ASN A 105 3.53 12.89 8.15
N PHE A 106 2.99 11.70 7.96
CA PHE A 106 1.81 11.49 7.13
C PHE A 106 0.57 12.26 7.64
N LEU A 107 0.28 12.21 8.95
CA LEU A 107 -0.84 12.96 9.54
C LEU A 107 -0.65 14.47 9.39
N ASP A 108 0.57 14.98 9.53
CA ASP A 108 0.89 16.40 9.33
C ASP A 108 0.66 16.86 7.88
N MET A 109 0.74 15.95 6.91
CA MET A 109 0.44 16.24 5.50
C MET A 109 -1.06 16.32 5.19
N LEU A 110 -1.92 15.65 5.99
CA LEU A 110 -3.37 15.63 5.75
C LEU A 110 -4.01 17.00 5.97
N TYR A 111 -3.46 17.75 6.92
CA TYR A 111 -3.92 19.08 7.29
C TYR A 111 -2.72 20.00 7.21
N LYS A 112 -2.46 20.59 6.03
CA LYS A 112 -1.54 21.73 5.94
C LYS A 112 -2.03 22.77 6.96
N GLU A 113 -1.24 23.03 7.99
CA GLU A 113 -1.40 24.28 8.74
C GLU A 113 -1.19 25.42 7.74
N GLU A 114 -2.22 26.24 7.53
CA GLU A 114 -2.11 27.51 6.80
C GLU A 114 -1.20 28.51 7.53
#